data_AF-D1Q0P5-F1
#
_entry.id   AF-D1Q0P5-F1
#
_cell.length_a   1.000
_cell.length_b   1.000
_cell.length_c   1.000
_cell.angle_alpha   90.00
_cell.angle_beta   90.00
_cell.angle_gamma   90.00
#
_symmetry.space_group_name_H-M   'P 1'
#
loop_
_entity.id
_entity.type
_entity.pdbx_description
1 polymer ?
#
loop_
_entity_poly.entity_id
_entity_poly.type
_entity_poly.pdbx_seq_one_letter_code
_entity_poly.pdbx_strand_id
1 'polypeptide(L)'
;MKTKILLFAMLLGSTMCAHAQENLVNNPGFEGETIVINEEKGIIHPVGWYSDPGIQEKDNGHFNTIVDEAHSGNAAVYIYQSSKDVPISAVFAQSIDVANVGLDKTYTFSFWYKVQKGSSYNGTPMTFQYGISMWDSPDATNPRSANKRLGNQGVFLSGETKEGDWTFVTVDYDYGDHLSKFTPTKYTKDKTNIHYMNYGVFVYDGDLLLDDFSLTVKGGTSGIESTTANQPLPVKVDGGELYVGGVKGSRITVYDAIGRTVANTVATSETTHISNLPKNQLLVVKAGNKTAKVMMR
;
A
#
# COMPACT_ATOMS: atom_id res chain seq x y z
N MET A 1 57.32 -18.58 -24.88
CA MET A 1 55.98 -17.96 -25.03
C MET A 1 55.15 -18.35 -23.82
N LYS A 2 54.78 -17.38 -22.97
CA LYS A 2 53.89 -17.59 -21.81
C LYS A 2 52.59 -16.86 -22.10
N THR A 3 51.53 -17.60 -22.37
CA THR A 3 50.20 -17.05 -22.64
C THR A 3 49.54 -16.74 -21.30
N LYS A 4 49.33 -15.45 -21.01
CA LYS A 4 48.51 -14.99 -19.88
C LYS A 4 47.04 -15.19 -20.27
N ILE A 5 46.32 -16.03 -19.53
CA ILE A 5 44.85 -16.07 -19.56
C ILE A 5 44.39 -15.20 -18.40
N LEU A 6 43.87 -14.02 -18.72
CA LEU A 6 43.22 -13.09 -17.80
C LEU A 6 41.82 -13.66 -17.53
N LEU A 7 41.58 -14.22 -16.36
CA LEU A 7 40.23 -14.61 -15.94
C LEU A 7 39.52 -13.35 -15.42
N PHE A 8 38.68 -12.75 -16.26
CA PHE A 8 37.76 -11.69 -15.88
C PHE A 8 36.72 -12.30 -14.92
N ALA A 9 36.82 -12.00 -13.64
CA ALA A 9 35.77 -12.31 -12.68
C ALA A 9 34.56 -11.42 -13.00
N MET A 10 33.52 -11.97 -13.62
CA MET A 10 32.19 -11.37 -13.63
C MET A 10 31.70 -11.32 -12.18
N LEU A 11 31.82 -10.16 -11.53
CA LEU A 11 31.02 -9.85 -10.34
C LEU A 11 29.57 -9.73 -10.82
N LEU A 12 28.80 -10.80 -10.63
CA LEU A 12 27.34 -10.73 -10.55
C LEU A 12 27.00 -9.83 -9.36
N GLY A 13 26.74 -8.55 -9.65
CA GLY A 13 26.18 -7.63 -8.68
C GLY A 13 24.77 -8.10 -8.33
N SER A 14 24.65 -8.84 -7.23
CA SER A 14 23.35 -9.04 -6.58
C SER A 14 22.94 -7.70 -5.98
N THR A 15 22.11 -6.94 -6.71
CA THR A 15 21.32 -5.86 -6.13
C THR A 15 20.42 -6.47 -5.06
N MET A 16 20.73 -6.23 -3.79
CA MET A 16 19.84 -6.62 -2.71
C MET A 16 18.56 -5.78 -2.84
N CYS A 17 17.43 -6.45 -3.09
CA CYS A 17 16.10 -5.83 -3.02
C CYS A 17 15.95 -5.08 -1.69
N ALA A 18 15.59 -3.81 -1.78
CA ALA A 18 14.98 -3.12 -0.65
C ALA A 18 13.73 -3.92 -0.25
N HIS A 19 13.62 -4.29 1.03
CA HIS A 19 12.38 -4.86 1.55
C HIS A 19 11.33 -3.74 1.57
N ALA A 20 10.64 -3.60 0.44
CA ALA A 20 9.40 -2.84 0.35
C ALA A 20 8.41 -3.43 1.35
N GLN A 21 7.69 -2.56 2.05
CA GLN A 21 6.47 -2.94 2.75
C GLN A 21 5.59 -3.72 1.77
N GLU A 22 5.09 -4.89 2.16
CA GLU A 22 4.32 -5.75 1.27
C GLU A 22 3.10 -4.98 0.75
N ASN A 23 3.00 -4.88 -0.58
CA ASN A 23 1.85 -4.28 -1.23
C ASN A 23 0.69 -5.28 -1.15
N LEU A 24 -0.39 -4.88 -0.51
CA LEU A 24 -1.57 -5.72 -0.32
C LEU A 24 -2.51 -5.74 -1.54
N VAL A 25 -2.15 -5.03 -2.61
CA VAL A 25 -2.92 -4.97 -3.86
C VAL A 25 -2.54 -6.15 -4.75
N ASN A 26 -3.54 -6.89 -5.24
CA ASN A 26 -3.31 -7.90 -6.27
C ASN A 26 -3.20 -7.24 -7.64
N ASN A 27 -2.23 -7.68 -8.45
CA ASN A 27 -2.01 -7.17 -9.81
C ASN A 27 -1.99 -5.61 -9.87
N PRO A 28 -1.08 -4.94 -9.13
CA PRO A 28 -1.12 -3.50 -8.91
C PRO A 28 -0.83 -2.61 -10.13
N GLY A 29 -0.01 -3.08 -11.07
CA GLY A 29 0.30 -2.42 -12.36
C GLY A 29 -0.33 -3.13 -13.56
N PHE A 30 -1.22 -4.10 -13.33
CA PHE A 30 -1.98 -4.79 -14.37
C PHE A 30 -1.20 -5.69 -15.33
N GLU A 31 0.09 -5.92 -15.12
CA GLU A 31 0.92 -6.82 -15.94
C GLU A 31 0.70 -8.31 -15.65
N GLY A 32 -0.10 -8.62 -14.63
CA GLY A 32 -0.45 -9.98 -14.23
C GLY A 32 -1.49 -10.65 -15.11
N GLU A 33 -2.21 -11.62 -14.54
CA GLU A 33 -3.21 -12.39 -15.26
C GLU A 33 -4.41 -11.51 -15.68
N THR A 34 -4.95 -11.77 -16.86
CA THR A 34 -6.06 -11.04 -17.46
C THR A 34 -7.10 -11.99 -18.06
N ILE A 35 -8.32 -11.49 -18.23
CA ILE A 35 -9.43 -12.20 -18.84
C ILE A 35 -9.89 -11.39 -20.05
N VAL A 36 -9.88 -12.00 -21.23
CA VAL A 36 -10.47 -11.40 -22.44
C VAL A 36 -11.99 -11.54 -22.33
N ILE A 37 -12.68 -10.40 -22.28
CA ILE A 37 -14.14 -10.41 -22.16
C ILE A 37 -14.80 -10.18 -23.52
N ASN A 38 -14.22 -9.30 -24.33
CA ASN A 38 -14.65 -9.10 -25.71
C ASN A 38 -13.44 -8.83 -26.60
N GLU A 39 -13.08 -9.83 -27.40
CA GLU A 39 -11.93 -9.76 -28.31
C GLU A 39 -12.14 -8.73 -29.43
N GLU A 40 -13.33 -8.68 -30.04
CA GLU A 40 -13.63 -7.75 -31.14
C GLU A 40 -13.52 -6.28 -30.73
N LYS A 41 -13.85 -5.98 -29.46
CA LYS A 41 -13.78 -4.63 -28.90
C LYS A 41 -12.48 -4.36 -28.12
N GLY A 42 -11.58 -5.35 -28.01
CA GLY A 42 -10.35 -5.23 -27.21
C GLY A 42 -10.62 -4.99 -25.72
N ILE A 43 -11.70 -5.55 -25.17
CA ILE A 43 -12.05 -5.42 -23.75
C ILE A 43 -11.40 -6.55 -22.96
N ILE A 44 -10.42 -6.18 -22.15
CA ILE A 44 -9.60 -7.06 -21.33
C ILE A 44 -9.71 -6.60 -19.88
N HIS A 45 -9.94 -7.54 -18.96
CA HIS A 45 -10.12 -7.24 -17.55
C HIS A 45 -9.03 -7.89 -16.69
N PRO A 46 -8.36 -7.16 -15.78
CA PRO A 46 -7.32 -7.74 -14.93
C PRO A 46 -7.92 -8.65 -13.85
N VAL A 47 -7.31 -9.82 -13.63
CA VAL A 47 -7.73 -10.75 -12.57
C VAL A 47 -7.52 -10.10 -11.20
N GLY A 48 -8.45 -10.34 -10.28
CA GLY A 48 -8.41 -9.83 -8.91
C GLY A 48 -9.07 -8.46 -8.72
N TRP A 49 -9.41 -7.77 -9.80
CA TRP A 49 -10.07 -6.46 -9.76
C TRP A 49 -11.58 -6.55 -9.93
N TYR A 50 -12.25 -5.49 -9.53
CA TYR A 50 -13.66 -5.28 -9.85
C TYR A 50 -13.85 -4.03 -10.66
N SER A 51 -14.84 -4.12 -11.54
CA SER A 51 -15.15 -3.09 -12.51
C SER A 51 -16.67 -2.99 -12.67
N ASP A 52 -17.23 -1.79 -12.49
CA ASP A 52 -18.62 -1.44 -12.82
C ASP A 52 -18.65 -0.05 -13.51
N PRO A 53 -19.56 0.33 -14.43
CA PRO A 53 -20.40 -0.56 -15.23
C PRO A 53 -19.58 -1.70 -15.78
N GLY A 54 -19.98 -2.91 -15.39
CA GLY A 54 -19.09 -4.04 -15.50
C GLY A 54 -19.25 -4.63 -16.87
N ILE A 55 -18.54 -4.13 -17.88
CA ILE A 55 -18.21 -4.86 -19.12
C ILE A 55 -19.43 -5.37 -19.96
N GLN A 56 -20.68 -5.19 -19.49
CA GLN A 56 -21.87 -5.89 -19.97
C GLN A 56 -23.07 -4.97 -20.24
N GLU A 57 -22.98 -3.66 -20.02
CA GLU A 57 -24.00 -2.76 -20.55
C GLU A 57 -23.68 -2.47 -22.02
N LYS A 58 -23.85 -3.52 -22.82
CA LYS A 58 -23.53 -3.67 -24.26
C LYS A 58 -24.09 -2.54 -25.14
N ASP A 59 -25.01 -1.74 -24.61
CA ASP A 59 -25.73 -0.68 -25.31
C ASP A 59 -25.41 0.75 -24.78
N ASN A 60 -24.68 0.90 -23.66
CA ASN A 60 -24.48 2.20 -23.00
C ASN A 60 -23.11 2.88 -23.29
N GLY A 61 -22.28 2.32 -24.17
CA GLY A 61 -21.05 2.96 -24.64
C GLY A 61 -19.88 3.03 -23.63
N HIS A 62 -20.08 2.77 -22.35
CA HIS A 62 -19.04 2.83 -21.29
C HIS A 62 -18.28 1.50 -21.17
N PHE A 63 -16.97 1.54 -20.95
CA PHE A 63 -16.17 0.34 -20.72
C PHE A 63 -14.86 0.63 -20.01
N ASN A 64 -14.28 -0.42 -19.42
CA ASN A 64 -12.95 -0.40 -18.83
C ASN A 64 -12.09 -1.47 -19.51
N THR A 65 -10.84 -1.16 -19.84
CA THR A 65 -9.94 -2.13 -20.49
C THR A 65 -8.48 -1.87 -20.16
N ILE A 66 -7.61 -2.83 -20.46
CA ILE A 66 -6.16 -2.68 -20.33
C ILE A 66 -5.57 -2.09 -21.62
N VAL A 67 -4.69 -1.11 -21.48
CA VAL A 67 -3.96 -0.43 -22.56
C VAL A 67 -2.46 -0.41 -22.26
N ASP A 68 -1.65 -0.09 -23.27
CA ASP A 68 -0.18 -0.01 -23.16
C ASP A 68 0.36 1.37 -22.75
N GLU A 69 -0.50 2.39 -22.71
CA GLU A 69 -0.18 3.70 -22.15
C GLU A 69 -0.17 3.63 -20.61
N ALA A 70 0.99 3.30 -20.06
CA ALA A 70 1.18 3.08 -18.63
C ALA A 70 2.14 4.10 -17.98
N HIS A 71 1.99 4.30 -16.67
CA HIS A 71 2.94 5.05 -15.85
C HIS A 71 4.19 4.20 -15.58
N SER A 72 3.99 2.91 -15.30
CA SER A 72 5.02 1.92 -15.07
C SER A 72 4.74 0.66 -15.88
N GLY A 73 5.77 -0.13 -16.13
CA GLY A 73 5.61 -1.38 -16.87
C GLY A 73 5.06 -1.16 -18.29
N ASN A 74 4.04 -1.94 -18.65
CA ASN A 74 3.47 -1.97 -19.99
C ASN A 74 1.94 -2.11 -20.01
N ALA A 75 1.28 -1.91 -18.87
CA ALA A 75 -0.17 -2.06 -18.75
C ALA A 75 -0.74 -0.98 -17.84
N ALA A 76 -1.86 -0.39 -18.24
CA ALA A 76 -2.68 0.46 -17.39
C ALA A 76 -4.15 0.18 -17.64
N VAL A 77 -5.01 0.55 -16.69
CA VAL A 77 -6.46 0.47 -16.87
C VAL A 77 -6.96 1.79 -17.42
N TYR A 78 -7.63 1.72 -18.56
CA TYR A 78 -8.40 2.81 -19.14
C TYR A 78 -9.87 2.68 -18.78
N ILE A 79 -10.41 3.72 -18.14
CA ILE A 79 -11.83 3.92 -17.88
C ILE A 79 -12.37 4.88 -18.93
N TYR A 80 -13.29 4.40 -19.76
CA TYR A 80 -13.96 5.17 -20.79
C TYR A 80 -15.40 5.49 -20.40
N GLN A 81 -15.73 6.78 -20.39
CA GLN A 81 -17.10 7.27 -20.23
C GLN A 81 -17.60 7.84 -21.57
N SER A 82 -18.58 7.18 -22.18
CA SER A 82 -19.22 7.58 -23.44
C SER A 82 -19.64 9.03 -23.42
N SER A 83 -19.31 9.76 -24.49
CA SER A 83 -19.77 11.13 -24.69
C SER A 83 -21.16 11.22 -25.32
N LYS A 84 -21.77 10.09 -25.66
CA LYS A 84 -23.07 10.01 -26.38
C LYS A 84 -24.22 9.51 -25.51
N ASP A 85 -23.90 8.90 -24.39
CA ASP A 85 -24.85 8.27 -23.49
C ASP A 85 -24.70 8.86 -22.09
N VAL A 86 -25.78 8.81 -21.30
CA VAL A 86 -25.72 9.30 -19.91
C VAL A 86 -24.66 8.50 -19.15
N PRO A 87 -23.70 9.16 -18.47
CA PRO A 87 -22.65 8.49 -17.74
C PRO A 87 -23.25 7.62 -16.64
N ILE A 88 -22.74 6.40 -16.53
CA ILE A 88 -23.01 5.51 -15.41
C ILE A 88 -21.71 5.43 -14.61
N SER A 89 -21.77 5.81 -13.33
CA SER A 89 -20.59 5.92 -12.49
C SER A 89 -19.76 4.64 -12.57
N ALA A 90 -18.50 4.77 -12.97
CA ALA A 90 -17.54 3.69 -13.00
C ALA A 90 -16.86 3.51 -11.65
N VAL A 91 -16.58 2.25 -11.32
CA VAL A 91 -15.91 1.82 -10.10
C VAL A 91 -14.82 0.87 -10.52
N PHE A 92 -13.60 1.10 -10.04
CA PHE A 92 -12.48 0.21 -10.19
C PHE A 92 -11.82 -0.03 -8.83
N ALA A 93 -11.98 -1.22 -8.27
CA ALA A 93 -11.74 -1.46 -6.86
C ALA A 93 -11.27 -2.88 -6.53
N GLN A 94 -10.70 -3.03 -5.33
CA GLN A 94 -10.39 -4.30 -4.70
C GLN A 94 -10.87 -4.33 -3.25
N SER A 95 -10.96 -5.56 -2.73
CA SER A 95 -11.40 -5.86 -1.37
C SER A 95 -10.41 -6.79 -0.71
N ILE A 96 -10.07 -6.55 0.56
CA ILE A 96 -9.25 -7.45 1.37
C ILE A 96 -9.97 -7.81 2.67
N ASP A 97 -9.72 -9.03 3.15
CA ASP A 97 -10.21 -9.50 4.45
C ASP A 97 -9.34 -8.92 5.57
N VAL A 98 -9.98 -8.14 6.46
CA VAL A 98 -9.29 -7.48 7.58
C VAL A 98 -8.91 -8.44 8.70
N ALA A 99 -9.41 -9.68 8.71
CA ALA A 99 -8.94 -10.71 9.65
C ALA A 99 -7.46 -11.04 9.45
N ASN A 100 -6.94 -10.84 8.23
CA ASN A 100 -5.54 -11.13 7.88
C ASN A 100 -4.59 -9.95 8.12
N VAL A 101 -5.11 -8.71 8.11
CA VAL A 101 -4.30 -7.48 8.16
C VAL A 101 -4.53 -6.62 9.42
N GLY A 102 -5.68 -6.78 10.08
CA GLY A 102 -6.04 -6.18 11.37
C GLY A 102 -6.80 -4.84 11.28
N LEU A 103 -7.75 -4.61 12.17
CA LEU A 103 -8.59 -3.40 12.15
C LEU A 103 -7.94 -2.15 12.77
N ASP A 104 -6.98 -2.32 13.69
CA ASP A 104 -6.26 -1.25 14.38
C ASP A 104 -4.94 -0.92 13.69
N LYS A 105 -5.05 -0.48 12.44
CA LYS A 105 -3.89 -0.18 11.60
C LYS A 105 -4.13 1.14 10.85
N THR A 106 -3.04 1.77 10.48
CA THR A 106 -3.05 2.88 9.52
C THR A 106 -2.76 2.31 8.15
N TYR A 107 -3.68 2.52 7.23
CA TYR A 107 -3.57 2.10 5.85
C TYR A 107 -3.21 3.29 4.97
N THR A 108 -2.28 3.11 4.05
CA THR A 108 -1.96 4.10 3.03
C THR A 108 -2.28 3.49 1.68
N PHE A 109 -3.28 4.03 1.00
CA PHE A 109 -3.65 3.69 -0.37
C PHE A 109 -3.15 4.75 -1.33
N SER A 110 -2.48 4.34 -2.39
CA SER A 110 -1.95 5.24 -3.41
C SER A 110 -2.01 4.63 -4.80
N PHE A 111 -2.01 5.47 -5.81
CA PHE A 111 -1.94 5.07 -7.22
C PHE A 111 -1.57 6.28 -8.08
N TRP A 112 -1.28 6.02 -9.35
CA TRP A 112 -1.13 7.04 -10.37
C TRP A 112 -2.36 7.08 -11.27
N TYR A 113 -2.78 8.29 -11.64
CA TYR A 113 -3.82 8.47 -12.66
C TYR A 113 -3.43 9.51 -13.69
N LYS A 114 -4.03 9.41 -14.87
CA LYS A 114 -3.92 10.42 -15.91
C LYS A 114 -5.31 10.74 -16.46
N VAL A 115 -5.70 12.01 -16.37
CA VAL A 115 -6.97 12.48 -16.95
C VAL A 115 -6.78 12.60 -18.46
N GLN A 116 -7.40 11.67 -19.19
CA GLN A 116 -7.41 11.69 -20.66
C GLN A 116 -8.47 12.65 -21.19
N LYS A 117 -9.60 12.75 -20.48
CA LYS A 117 -10.69 13.63 -20.85
C LYS A 117 -11.38 14.18 -19.61
N GLY A 118 -11.27 15.48 -19.40
CA GLY A 118 -11.85 16.19 -18.25
C GLY A 118 -13.33 16.49 -18.37
N SER A 119 -14.04 15.86 -19.32
CA SER A 119 -15.49 16.02 -19.52
C SER A 119 -16.13 14.83 -20.23
N SER A 120 -17.43 14.62 -20.02
CA SER A 120 -18.21 13.50 -20.56
C SER A 120 -19.37 13.97 -21.45
N TYR A 121 -20.45 13.17 -21.53
CA TYR A 121 -21.73 13.47 -22.18
C TYR A 121 -22.17 14.92 -21.97
N ASN A 122 -22.53 15.59 -23.07
CA ASN A 122 -22.94 17.00 -23.11
C ASN A 122 -21.95 18.01 -22.49
N GLY A 123 -20.66 17.66 -22.39
CA GLY A 123 -19.64 18.54 -21.80
C GLY A 123 -19.72 18.65 -20.28
N THR A 124 -20.37 17.69 -19.62
CA THR A 124 -20.39 17.59 -18.15
C THR A 124 -18.95 17.50 -17.64
N PRO A 125 -18.52 18.40 -16.73
CA PRO A 125 -17.17 18.34 -16.17
C PRO A 125 -16.91 17.01 -15.46
N MET A 126 -15.71 16.47 -15.62
CA MET A 126 -15.26 15.28 -14.92
C MET A 126 -15.44 15.44 -13.41
N THR A 127 -15.88 14.38 -12.75
CA THR A 127 -15.76 14.21 -11.31
C THR A 127 -15.38 12.76 -11.00
N PHE A 128 -14.45 12.59 -10.08
CA PHE A 128 -14.10 11.28 -9.56
C PHE A 128 -13.57 11.38 -8.15
N GLN A 129 -13.66 10.27 -7.43
CA GLN A 129 -13.21 10.11 -6.06
C GLN A 129 -12.37 8.85 -5.94
N TYR A 130 -11.49 8.82 -4.95
CA TYR A 130 -10.74 7.64 -4.59
C TYR A 130 -10.65 7.54 -3.08
N GLY A 131 -10.48 6.33 -2.55
CA GLY A 131 -10.47 6.18 -1.11
C GLY A 131 -10.42 4.76 -0.59
N ILE A 132 -10.55 4.67 0.73
CA ILE A 132 -10.58 3.43 1.51
C ILE A 132 -11.85 3.44 2.37
N SER A 133 -12.47 2.28 2.55
CA SER A 133 -13.60 2.11 3.46
C SER A 133 -13.62 0.75 4.15
N MET A 134 -14.14 0.71 5.37
CA MET A 134 -14.42 -0.52 6.10
C MET A 134 -15.84 -1.03 5.84
N TRP A 135 -16.00 -2.35 5.88
CA TRP A 135 -17.22 -3.02 5.46
C TRP A 135 -17.58 -4.26 6.30
N ASP A 136 -18.89 -4.47 6.54
CA ASP A 136 -19.44 -5.48 7.48
C ASP A 136 -19.98 -6.77 6.86
N SER A 137 -20.06 -6.89 5.53
CA SER A 137 -20.67 -8.07 4.89
C SER A 137 -19.63 -9.07 4.38
N PRO A 138 -19.76 -10.38 4.67
CA PRO A 138 -19.03 -11.48 4.00
C PRO A 138 -19.20 -11.53 2.49
N ASP A 139 -20.31 -10.98 1.97
CA ASP A 139 -20.50 -10.80 0.53
C ASP A 139 -19.54 -9.74 -0.08
N ALA A 140 -18.73 -9.06 0.72
CA ALA A 140 -17.70 -8.13 0.26
C ALA A 140 -16.36 -8.79 -0.12
N THR A 141 -16.28 -10.12 -0.04
CA THR A 141 -15.37 -10.87 -0.92
C THR A 141 -15.75 -10.71 -2.39
N ASN A 142 -17.01 -10.33 -2.67
CA ASN A 142 -17.47 -9.87 -3.97
C ASN A 142 -17.46 -8.33 -4.00
N PRO A 143 -16.55 -7.72 -4.77
CA PRO A 143 -16.46 -6.26 -4.86
C PRO A 143 -17.68 -5.59 -5.53
N ARG A 144 -18.68 -6.37 -6.00
CA ARG A 144 -20.01 -5.85 -6.39
C ARG A 144 -20.70 -5.08 -5.25
N SER A 145 -20.32 -5.39 -4.01
CA SER A 145 -20.70 -4.62 -2.83
C SER A 145 -19.90 -3.32 -2.64
N ALA A 146 -18.65 -3.25 -3.14
CA ALA A 146 -17.80 -2.06 -3.06
C ALA A 146 -18.44 -0.87 -3.81
N ASN A 147 -19.10 -1.12 -4.95
CA ASN A 147 -19.83 -0.12 -5.72
C ASN A 147 -20.88 0.64 -4.87
N LYS A 148 -21.69 -0.05 -4.06
CA LYS A 148 -22.76 0.63 -3.31
C LYS A 148 -22.25 1.51 -2.15
N ARG A 149 -20.96 1.42 -1.76
CA ARG A 149 -20.59 1.52 -0.34
C ARG A 149 -19.19 2.06 -0.01
N LEU A 150 -18.45 2.69 -0.93
CA LEU A 150 -17.41 3.67 -0.54
C LEU A 150 -18.05 4.90 0.17
N GLY A 151 -18.85 4.71 1.22
CA GLY A 151 -19.71 5.77 1.74
C GLY A 151 -20.08 5.72 3.21
N ASN A 152 -19.89 4.62 3.95
CA ASN A 152 -20.46 4.54 5.29
C ASN A 152 -19.48 4.50 6.46
N GLN A 153 -18.22 4.13 6.23
CA GLN A 153 -17.11 4.25 7.20
C GLN A 153 -15.78 4.30 6.44
N GLY A 154 -15.48 5.40 5.76
CA GLY A 154 -14.29 5.53 4.91
C GLY A 154 -13.78 6.95 4.78
N VAL A 155 -12.66 7.11 4.07
CA VAL A 155 -12.09 8.40 3.65
C VAL A 155 -12.04 8.41 2.14
N PHE A 156 -12.61 9.46 1.54
CA PHE A 156 -12.61 9.69 0.10
C PHE A 156 -12.11 11.08 -0.20
N LEU A 157 -11.23 11.16 -1.17
CA LEU A 157 -10.69 12.41 -1.68
C LEU A 157 -11.16 12.57 -3.13
N SER A 158 -11.48 13.79 -3.51
CA SER A 158 -11.73 14.12 -4.92
C SER A 158 -10.40 14.19 -5.66
N GLY A 159 -10.35 13.63 -6.86
CA GLY A 159 -9.18 13.79 -7.72
C GLY A 159 -9.19 15.12 -8.49
N GLU A 160 -8.03 15.53 -8.98
CA GLU A 160 -7.91 16.69 -9.86
C GLU A 160 -8.35 16.30 -11.27
N THR A 161 -9.12 17.16 -11.91
CA THR A 161 -9.82 16.82 -13.16
C THR A 161 -9.20 17.49 -14.39
N LYS A 162 -8.00 18.06 -14.21
CA LYS A 162 -7.27 18.73 -15.28
C LYS A 162 -6.58 17.69 -16.16
N GLU A 163 -6.88 17.74 -17.45
CA GLU A 163 -6.15 16.96 -18.46
C GLU A 163 -4.65 17.26 -18.41
N GLY A 164 -3.82 16.22 -18.47
CA GLY A 164 -2.38 16.38 -18.31
C GLY A 164 -1.64 15.06 -18.15
N ASP A 165 -0.44 15.15 -17.58
CA ASP A 165 0.40 13.99 -17.29
C ASP A 165 -0.08 13.23 -16.04
N TRP A 166 0.55 12.07 -15.82
CA TRP A 166 0.34 11.23 -14.66
C TRP A 166 0.50 12.00 -13.34
N THR A 167 -0.47 11.82 -12.46
CA THR A 167 -0.56 12.43 -11.14
C THR A 167 -0.60 11.35 -10.08
N PHE A 168 0.30 11.46 -9.11
CA PHE A 168 0.33 10.58 -7.95
C PHE A 168 -0.65 11.06 -6.88
N VAL A 169 -1.41 10.14 -6.31
CA VAL A 169 -2.28 10.40 -5.16
C VAL A 169 -2.11 9.38 -4.07
N THR A 170 -2.42 9.82 -2.86
CA THR A 170 -2.41 8.99 -1.66
C THR A 170 -3.56 9.37 -0.74
N VAL A 171 -4.03 8.41 0.04
CA VAL A 171 -4.98 8.60 1.13
C VAL A 171 -4.55 7.72 2.30
N ASP A 172 -4.45 8.35 3.47
CA ASP A 172 -4.20 7.65 4.72
C ASP A 172 -5.51 7.41 5.44
N TYR A 173 -5.64 6.22 6.04
CA TYR A 173 -6.82 5.78 6.74
C TYR A 173 -6.47 5.03 8.01
N ASP A 174 -6.65 5.70 9.14
CA ASP A 174 -6.64 5.08 10.47
C ASP A 174 -8.08 4.78 10.86
N TYR A 175 -8.47 3.51 10.84
CA TYR A 175 -9.85 3.16 11.16
C TYR A 175 -10.23 3.53 12.59
N GLY A 176 -9.33 3.36 13.56
CA GLY A 176 -9.59 3.65 14.98
C GLY A 176 -9.82 5.13 15.23
N ASP A 177 -8.89 5.99 14.80
CA ASP A 177 -9.02 7.45 14.93
C ASP A 177 -10.17 7.99 14.07
N HIS A 178 -10.32 7.52 12.83
CA HIS A 178 -11.37 8.01 11.93
C HIS A 178 -12.77 7.68 12.41
N LEU A 179 -12.99 6.52 13.06
CA LEU A 179 -14.27 6.19 13.69
C LEU A 179 -14.72 7.27 14.69
N SER A 180 -13.78 7.89 15.41
CA SER A 180 -14.09 8.95 16.38
C SER A 180 -14.48 10.28 15.70
N LYS A 181 -14.00 10.51 14.47
CA LYS A 181 -14.23 11.72 13.66
C LYS A 181 -15.42 11.57 12.72
N PHE A 182 -15.86 10.34 12.47
CA PHE A 182 -16.95 10.02 11.56
C PHE A 182 -18.31 10.28 12.23
N THR A 183 -19.25 10.90 11.51
CA THR A 183 -20.64 11.09 11.99
C THR A 183 -21.47 9.82 11.69
N PRO A 184 -21.89 9.04 12.70
CA PRO A 184 -22.61 7.79 12.46
C PRO A 184 -23.92 8.01 11.71
N THR A 185 -24.20 7.13 10.76
CA THR A 185 -25.49 7.04 10.06
C THR A 185 -26.17 5.72 10.41
N LYS A 186 -27.40 5.50 9.93
CA LYS A 186 -28.08 4.20 10.05
C LYS A 186 -27.34 3.04 9.37
N TYR A 187 -26.34 3.34 8.55
CA TYR A 187 -25.52 2.36 7.85
C TYR A 187 -24.15 2.13 8.51
N THR A 188 -23.81 2.91 9.55
CA THR A 188 -22.57 2.73 10.31
C THR A 188 -22.65 1.48 11.15
N LYS A 189 -21.55 0.73 11.18
CA LYS A 189 -21.43 -0.55 11.86
C LYS A 189 -20.42 -0.48 12.97
N ASP A 190 -20.69 -1.25 14.02
CA ASP A 190 -19.72 -1.45 15.08
C ASP A 190 -18.48 -2.15 14.50
N LYS A 191 -17.30 -1.77 15.00
CA LYS A 191 -16.01 -2.31 14.59
C LYS A 191 -15.95 -3.84 14.66
N THR A 192 -16.62 -4.46 15.62
CA THR A 192 -16.70 -5.93 15.77
C THR A 192 -17.42 -6.63 14.62
N ASN A 193 -18.22 -5.90 13.84
CA ASN A 193 -18.91 -6.42 12.67
C ASN A 193 -18.14 -6.16 11.38
N ILE A 194 -16.97 -5.51 11.41
CA ILE A 194 -16.18 -5.25 10.20
C ILE A 194 -15.35 -6.47 9.85
N HIS A 195 -15.42 -6.84 8.57
CA HIS A 195 -14.73 -8.01 8.03
C HIS A 195 -13.89 -7.68 6.79
N TYR A 196 -14.17 -6.57 6.08
CA TYR A 196 -13.47 -6.24 4.84
C TYR A 196 -13.07 -4.78 4.77
N MET A 197 -12.01 -4.53 4.00
CA MET A 197 -11.60 -3.21 3.54
C MET A 197 -11.77 -3.16 2.03
N ASN A 198 -12.47 -2.13 1.53
CA ASN A 198 -12.57 -1.81 0.12
C ASN A 198 -11.75 -0.57 -0.20
N TYR A 199 -11.07 -0.57 -1.34
CA TYR A 199 -10.30 0.58 -1.82
C TYR A 199 -10.34 0.63 -3.35
N GLY A 200 -10.20 1.82 -3.90
CA GLY A 200 -10.27 2.01 -5.35
C GLY A 200 -10.69 3.41 -5.76
N VAL A 201 -11.20 3.49 -6.99
CA VAL A 201 -11.53 4.73 -7.70
C VAL A 201 -12.97 4.67 -8.19
N PHE A 202 -13.68 5.79 -8.05
CA PHE A 202 -15.07 6.02 -8.43
C PHE A 202 -15.10 7.18 -9.42
N VAL A 203 -15.32 6.90 -10.69
CA VAL A 203 -15.33 7.87 -11.78
C VAL A 203 -16.76 8.12 -12.20
N TYR A 204 -17.28 9.31 -11.95
CA TYR A 204 -18.66 9.66 -12.33
C TYR A 204 -18.72 10.13 -13.79
N ASP A 205 -17.67 10.81 -14.24
CA ASP A 205 -17.57 11.46 -15.55
C ASP A 205 -16.13 11.49 -16.04
N GLY A 206 -15.95 11.56 -17.36
CA GLY A 206 -14.63 11.71 -17.99
C GLY A 206 -13.85 10.41 -18.13
N ASP A 207 -12.70 10.51 -18.78
CA ASP A 207 -11.86 9.35 -19.07
C ASP A 207 -10.58 9.38 -18.22
N LEU A 208 -10.22 8.23 -17.67
CA LEU A 208 -9.13 8.10 -16.72
C LEU A 208 -8.24 6.91 -17.07
N LEU A 209 -6.93 7.11 -17.09
CA LEU A 209 -5.98 6.02 -16.93
C LEU A 209 -5.62 5.86 -15.47
N LEU A 210 -5.44 4.62 -15.03
CA LEU A 210 -5.11 4.22 -13.68
C LEU A 210 -3.94 3.23 -13.71
N ASP A 211 -2.97 3.41 -12.83
CA ASP A 211 -1.78 2.56 -12.75
C ASP A 211 -1.12 2.56 -11.35
N ASP A 212 -0.22 1.60 -11.11
CA ASP A 212 0.68 1.55 -9.95
C ASP A 212 -0.03 1.63 -8.59
N PHE A 213 -1.06 0.81 -8.40
CA PHE A 213 -1.80 0.76 -7.15
C PHE A 213 -0.96 0.20 -6.01
N SER A 214 -1.06 0.82 -4.85
CA SER A 214 -0.40 0.36 -3.64
C SER A 214 -1.32 0.52 -2.44
N LEU A 215 -1.37 -0.52 -1.62
CA LEU A 215 -2.01 -0.52 -0.32
C LEU A 215 -1.01 -1.05 0.67
N THR A 216 -0.58 -0.19 1.58
CA THR A 216 0.39 -0.53 2.61
C THR A 216 -0.22 -0.35 3.99
N VAL A 217 0.16 -1.21 4.93
CA VAL A 217 -0.39 -1.22 6.30
C VAL A 217 0.71 -0.97 7.33
N LYS A 218 0.52 0.04 8.17
CA LYS A 218 1.38 0.35 9.31
C LYS A 218 0.65 0.01 10.61
N GLY A 219 1.37 -0.59 11.55
CA GLY A 219 0.85 -0.92 12.87
C GLY A 219 0.26 0.25 13.65
N GLY A 220 -1.05 0.22 13.89
CA GLY A 220 -1.67 1.00 14.95
C GLY A 220 -1.35 0.42 16.33
N THR A 221 -0.41 1.08 17.00
CA THR A 221 -0.20 1.17 18.48
C THR A 221 0.37 -0.02 19.29
N SER A 222 1.33 0.35 20.15
CA SER A 222 1.98 -0.34 21.29
C SER A 222 3.25 -1.19 21.06
N GLY A 223 3.63 -1.50 19.81
CA GLY A 223 4.87 -2.22 19.51
C GLY A 223 5.85 -1.42 18.66
N ILE A 224 7.15 -1.50 18.97
CA ILE A 224 8.19 -1.16 18.00
C ILE A 224 8.14 -2.23 16.90
N GLU A 225 7.50 -1.89 15.78
CA GLU A 225 7.57 -2.67 14.55
C GLU A 225 9.01 -2.55 14.02
N SER A 226 9.81 -3.60 14.24
CA SER A 226 11.08 -3.74 13.56
C SER A 226 10.75 -4.06 12.11
N THR A 227 11.02 -3.13 11.20
CA THR A 227 11.26 -3.52 9.82
C THR A 227 12.37 -4.56 9.87
N THR A 228 12.11 -5.74 9.33
CA THR A 228 13.07 -6.84 9.34
C THR A 228 14.27 -6.40 8.52
N ALA A 229 15.28 -5.82 9.19
CA ALA A 229 16.54 -5.51 8.56
C ALA A 229 17.12 -6.85 8.10
N ASN A 230 17.47 -6.95 6.82
CA ASN A 230 18.01 -8.13 6.14
C ASN A 230 19.23 -8.78 6.82
N GLN A 231 19.73 -8.22 7.92
CA GLN A 231 20.51 -8.92 8.93
C GLN A 231 20.10 -8.45 10.33
N PRO A 232 19.80 -9.35 11.28
CA PRO A 232 19.49 -8.97 12.65
C PRO A 232 20.65 -8.12 13.21
N LEU A 233 20.33 -7.09 14.00
CA LEU A 233 21.36 -6.35 14.73
C LEU A 233 22.08 -7.34 15.65
N PRO A 234 23.39 -7.62 15.46
CA PRO A 234 24.09 -8.59 16.29
C PRO A 234 24.15 -8.04 17.71
N VAL A 235 23.56 -8.77 18.66
CA VAL A 235 23.55 -8.38 20.07
C VAL A 235 23.94 -9.58 20.91
N LYS A 236 24.80 -9.35 21.90
CA LYS A 236 25.20 -10.34 22.89
C LYS A 236 25.09 -9.73 24.27
N VAL A 237 24.59 -10.51 25.23
CA VAL A 237 24.67 -10.19 26.66
C VAL A 237 25.69 -11.13 27.28
N ASP A 238 26.68 -10.55 27.96
CA ASP A 238 27.70 -11.31 28.68
C ASP A 238 28.06 -10.55 29.96
N GLY A 239 28.16 -11.23 31.09
CA GLY A 239 28.50 -10.59 32.38
C GLY A 239 27.55 -9.46 32.86
N GLY A 240 26.32 -9.38 32.34
CA GLY A 240 25.39 -8.27 32.61
C GLY A 240 25.67 -7.01 31.78
N GLU A 241 26.50 -7.15 30.74
CA GLU A 241 26.86 -6.09 29.80
C GLU A 241 26.29 -6.40 28.41
N LEU A 242 26.03 -5.34 27.63
CA LEU A 242 25.50 -5.45 26.28
C LEU A 242 26.60 -5.16 25.24
N TYR A 243 26.73 -6.05 24.28
CA TYR A 243 27.59 -5.88 23.11
C TYR A 243 26.72 -5.74 21.87
N VAL A 244 26.90 -4.66 21.12
CA VAL A 244 26.11 -4.33 19.93
C VAL A 244 27.02 -4.26 18.72
N GLY A 245 26.79 -5.13 17.74
CA GLY A 245 27.45 -5.08 16.44
C GLY A 245 26.90 -3.95 15.59
N GLY A 246 27.77 -3.11 15.01
CA GLY A 246 27.33 -1.96 14.23
C GLY A 246 28.43 -1.40 13.34
N VAL A 247 28.05 -0.51 12.42
CA VAL A 247 29.01 0.21 11.58
C VAL A 247 29.58 1.37 12.40
N LYS A 248 30.91 1.52 12.42
CA LYS A 248 31.59 2.67 13.05
C LYS A 248 30.94 4.00 12.61
N GLY A 249 30.62 4.86 13.57
CA GLY A 249 29.90 6.12 13.37
C GLY A 249 28.38 6.02 13.54
N SER A 250 27.81 4.80 13.64
CA SER A 250 26.37 4.64 13.87
C SER A 250 25.99 5.06 15.29
N ARG A 251 24.87 5.79 15.41
CA ARG A 251 24.26 6.06 16.72
C ARG A 251 23.56 4.80 17.23
N ILE A 252 23.88 4.41 18.46
CA ILE A 252 23.24 3.32 19.18
C ILE A 252 22.41 3.91 20.31
N THR A 253 21.13 3.57 20.36
CA THR A 253 20.22 4.01 21.40
C THR A 253 19.54 2.80 22.01
N VAL A 254 19.53 2.72 23.34
CA VAL A 254 18.91 1.64 24.11
C VAL A 254 17.73 2.22 24.85
N TYR A 255 16.59 1.51 24.76
CA TYR A 255 15.33 1.89 25.39
C TYR A 255 14.91 0.82 26.39
N ASP A 256 14.28 1.23 27.49
CA ASP A 256 13.53 0.31 28.35
C ASP A 256 12.19 -0.10 27.71
N ALA A 257 11.48 -1.03 28.36
CA ALA A 257 10.21 -1.56 27.86
C ALA A 257 9.09 -0.52 27.71
N ILE A 258 9.22 0.66 28.34
CA ILE A 258 8.27 1.77 28.22
C ILE A 258 8.76 2.88 27.29
N GLY A 259 9.85 2.66 26.56
CA GLY A 259 10.37 3.55 25.52
C GLY A 259 11.29 4.68 26.03
N ARG A 260 11.68 4.70 27.31
CA ARG A 260 12.64 5.69 27.82
C ARG A 260 14.04 5.31 27.38
N THR A 261 14.82 6.29 26.95
CA THR A 261 16.24 6.08 26.61
C THR A 261 17.04 5.80 27.88
N VAL A 262 17.69 4.64 27.95
CA VAL A 262 18.55 4.23 29.07
C VAL A 262 20.04 4.28 28.71
N ALA A 263 20.38 4.29 27.42
CA ALA A 263 21.73 4.58 26.94
C ALA A 263 21.70 5.18 25.53
N ASN A 264 22.66 6.05 25.22
CA ASN A 264 22.86 6.61 23.89
C ASN A 264 24.35 6.80 23.65
N THR A 265 24.88 6.19 22.59
CA THR A 265 26.31 6.21 22.27
C THR A 265 26.53 6.20 20.76
N VAL A 266 27.76 6.47 20.34
CA VAL A 266 28.18 6.38 18.93
C VAL A 266 29.21 5.27 18.82
N ALA A 267 28.99 4.35 17.88
CA ALA A 267 29.89 3.23 17.65
C ALA A 267 31.28 3.71 17.22
N THR A 268 32.31 3.40 18.00
CA THR A 268 33.71 3.75 17.67
C THR A 268 34.45 2.60 16.97
N SER A 269 33.89 1.39 17.00
CA SER A 269 34.40 0.18 16.36
C SER A 269 33.24 -0.70 15.86
N GLU A 270 33.54 -1.88 15.31
CA GLU A 270 32.54 -2.84 14.82
C GLU A 270 31.65 -3.42 15.94
N THR A 271 32.14 -3.42 17.18
CA THR A 271 31.36 -3.85 18.36
C THR A 271 31.41 -2.76 19.41
N THR A 272 30.25 -2.27 19.82
CA THR A 272 30.13 -1.27 20.89
C THR A 272 29.73 -1.95 22.18
N HIS A 273 30.48 -1.62 23.24
CA HIS A 273 30.21 -2.07 24.60
C HIS A 273 29.34 -1.06 25.33
N ILE A 274 28.30 -1.54 26.01
CA ILE A 274 27.38 -0.71 26.80
C ILE A 274 27.17 -1.39 28.16
N SER A 275 27.66 -0.73 29.20
CA SER A 275 27.56 -1.15 30.60
C SER A 275 26.47 -0.37 31.35
N ASN A 276 26.23 -0.71 32.62
CA ASN A 276 25.29 -0.04 33.53
C ASN A 276 23.83 0.01 33.04
N LEU A 277 23.43 -0.97 32.22
CA LEU A 277 22.05 -1.11 31.77
C LEU A 277 21.20 -1.78 32.86
N PRO A 278 19.91 -1.46 32.97
CA PRO A 278 19.07 -2.08 33.98
C PRO A 278 18.85 -3.57 33.67
N LYS A 279 19.00 -4.40 34.71
CA LYS A 279 18.97 -5.87 34.63
C LYS A 279 17.56 -6.43 34.82
N ASN A 280 17.36 -7.69 34.46
CA ASN A 280 16.10 -8.43 34.58
C ASN A 280 14.92 -7.78 33.83
N GLN A 281 15.20 -7.03 32.76
CA GLN A 281 14.17 -6.40 31.94
C GLN A 281 14.53 -6.39 30.45
N LEU A 282 13.49 -6.45 29.63
CA LEU A 282 13.62 -6.39 28.18
C LEU A 282 14.06 -4.99 27.78
N LEU A 283 15.14 -4.91 27.01
CA LEU A 283 15.60 -3.67 26.39
C LEU A 283 15.44 -3.74 24.88
N VAL A 284 15.22 -2.59 24.26
CA VAL A 284 15.22 -2.43 22.80
C VAL A 284 16.46 -1.65 22.39
N VAL A 285 17.26 -2.23 21.51
CA VAL A 285 18.52 -1.65 21.03
C VAL A 285 18.32 -1.23 19.58
N LYS A 286 18.55 0.04 19.27
CA LYS A 286 18.51 0.59 17.92
C LYS A 286 19.90 1.04 17.50
N ALA A 287 20.35 0.63 16.33
CA ALA A 287 21.59 1.13 15.71
C ALA A 287 21.33 1.47 14.25
N GLY A 288 21.32 2.76 13.92
CA GLY A 288 20.85 3.23 12.60
C GLY A 288 19.41 2.77 12.33
N ASN A 289 19.21 2.05 11.22
CA ASN A 289 17.91 1.48 10.82
C ASN A 289 17.67 0.05 11.34
N LYS A 290 18.58 -0.49 12.15
CA LYS A 290 18.47 -1.86 12.70
C LYS A 290 17.97 -1.81 14.14
N THR A 291 17.21 -2.82 14.55
CA THR A 291 16.71 -2.94 15.93
C THR A 291 16.83 -4.39 16.43
N ALA A 292 17.09 -4.57 17.71
CA ALA A 292 17.05 -5.86 18.40
C ALA A 292 16.37 -5.73 19.76
N LYS A 293 15.76 -6.84 20.21
CA LYS A 293 15.23 -7.01 21.56
C LYS A 293 16.21 -7.87 22.35
N VAL A 294 16.61 -7.40 23.53
CA VAL A 294 17.60 -8.07 24.36
C VAL A 294 17.07 -8.24 25.77
N MET A 295 17.19 -9.46 26.28
CA MET A 295 16.91 -9.76 27.67
C MET A 295 18.17 -9.52 28.50
N MET A 296 18.23 -8.43 29.26
CA MET A 296 19.36 -8.19 30.17
C MET A 296 19.25 -9.11 31.38
N ARG A 297 20.30 -9.92 31.61
CA ARG A 297 20.43 -10.82 32.76
C ARG A 297 21.34 -10.19 33.82
#